data_AF-A0A2S5B4J6-F1
#
_entry.id   AF-A0A2S5B4J6-F1
#
_cell.length_a   1.000
_cell.length_b   1.000
_cell.length_c   1.000
_cell.angle_alpha   90.00
_cell.angle_beta   90.00
_cell.angle_gamma   90.00
#
_symmetry.space_group_name_H-M   'P 1'
#
loop_
_entity.id
_entity.type
_entity.pdbx_description
1 polymer ?
#
loop_
_entity_poly.entity_id
_entity_poly.type
_entity_poly.pdbx_seq_one_letter_code
_entity_poly.pdbx_strand_id
1 'polypeptide(L)'
;MLLRRARLPSLRFFSRPISIATMATAAVAPSSTPFSSSPAPFESTSYAHVTFPLPEKRYVGMLHCQRDPLASTLVTRVVRCDKVKVASLPAAVASKAAGKGKKGATAAAPPPSSSSEASPAPAEEWEVELEDTVLFPEGGGQPSDTGRIIPLVEGQGSSAAAGEPAQVRQVIRRNLDAVHFVSKPLEVGSQVRLEVDMERRRDLMDQHTGQHLLSAVLEHEYKIDTLSWSLQKFPELCYIELPRAPSAEELASVQQRCNELIGEARPIRVKFELATDETGVQLGEHVPSDYKAGDKEDERPPVQRTVIIDELDENPCCGTHYPSLAYLRTLYISPNTTSIRGSNSRIYFCVGSSRVLAYLASIQAPARQAALEAGCGLNDLPGKVEGLVSATAESKRREKRLHAELAQYVAKDLWLRAATLSGNDASSHDGTGGPIRAALLREEDATNSLDFLGTVSLELKTLADSAAAAARQQGDSQGQQQQQKKHVFILACGATAGTPHAVAAGGAVLITGTDEVAVANAGKRVVETFGKERVKGGGKGRWQGKVTGKWEKGDDLLLDRILEEVVGQAQK
;
A
#
# COMPACT_ATOMS: atom_id res chain seq x y z
N MET A 1 -21.42 3.29 -63.32
CA MET A 1 -21.26 3.74 -64.73
C MET A 1 -22.19 4.94 -64.92
N LEU A 2 -21.63 6.11 -65.29
CA LEU A 2 -22.29 7.30 -65.91
C LEU A 2 -23.29 8.10 -65.02
N LEU A 3 -23.33 9.43 -64.92
CA LEU A 3 -22.69 10.61 -65.55
C LEU A 3 -22.93 11.81 -64.59
N ARG A 4 -21.92 12.67 -64.30
CA ARG A 4 -21.77 14.10 -64.73
C ARG A 4 -23.11 14.86 -64.96
N ARG A 5 -23.28 16.17 -64.71
CA ARG A 5 -22.51 17.35 -64.25
C ARG A 5 -23.56 18.49 -64.23
N ALA A 6 -23.48 19.46 -63.33
CA ALA A 6 -23.83 20.85 -63.68
C ALA A 6 -23.06 21.84 -62.79
N ARG A 7 -22.43 22.84 -63.42
CA ARG A 7 -21.67 23.93 -62.80
C ARG A 7 -22.25 25.27 -63.28
N LEU A 8 -22.39 26.20 -62.31
CA LEU A 8 -22.11 27.65 -62.34
C LEU A 8 -23.12 28.60 -63.04
N PRO A 9 -23.34 29.85 -62.54
CA PRO A 9 -22.28 30.88 -62.48
C PRO A 9 -22.25 31.94 -61.34
N SER A 10 -21.02 32.46 -61.15
CA SER A 10 -20.56 33.86 -60.92
C SER A 10 -20.95 34.71 -59.69
N LEU A 11 -19.93 34.91 -58.84
CA LEU A 11 -19.28 36.19 -58.44
C LEU A 11 -20.15 37.43 -58.10
N ARG A 12 -19.96 37.98 -56.89
CA ARG A 12 -19.14 39.20 -56.65
C ARG A 12 -18.99 39.52 -55.16
N PHE A 13 -17.78 39.91 -54.79
CA PHE A 13 -17.38 40.45 -53.49
C PHE A 13 -18.09 41.78 -53.20
N PHE A 14 -18.59 41.94 -51.97
CA PHE A 14 -18.75 43.24 -51.33
C PHE A 14 -18.24 43.15 -49.90
N SER A 15 -17.17 43.89 -49.62
CA SER A 15 -16.64 44.14 -48.29
C SER A 15 -17.61 45.02 -47.49
N ARG A 16 -18.01 44.56 -46.31
CA ARG A 16 -18.48 45.45 -45.23
C ARG A 16 -17.79 45.05 -43.91
N PRO A 17 -17.32 46.02 -43.13
CA PRO A 17 -16.49 45.79 -41.96
C PRO A 17 -17.34 45.24 -40.81
N ILE A 18 -16.88 44.16 -40.19
CA ILE A 18 -17.41 43.69 -38.91
C ILE A 18 -16.80 44.57 -37.83
N SER A 19 -17.65 45.28 -37.12
CA SER A 19 -17.34 46.10 -35.96
C SER A 19 -16.77 45.21 -34.86
N ILE A 20 -15.46 45.31 -34.63
CA ILE A 20 -14.79 44.72 -33.47
C ILE A 20 -15.14 45.62 -32.30
N ALA A 21 -16.04 45.15 -31.43
CA ALA A 21 -16.29 45.77 -30.14
C ALA A 21 -15.00 45.67 -29.31
N THR A 22 -14.27 46.79 -29.22
CA THR A 22 -13.16 46.99 -28.30
C THR A 22 -13.72 46.96 -26.89
N MET A 23 -13.60 45.83 -26.20
CA MET A 23 -13.74 45.81 -24.74
C MET A 23 -12.58 46.62 -24.17
N ALA A 24 -12.89 47.81 -23.66
CA ALA A 24 -11.97 48.67 -22.96
C ALA A 24 -11.38 47.90 -21.77
N THR A 25 -10.08 47.60 -21.85
CA THR A 25 -9.26 47.20 -20.71
C THR A 25 -9.22 48.38 -19.74
N ALA A 26 -10.06 48.32 -18.70
CA ALA A 26 -9.86 49.15 -17.52
C ALA A 26 -8.56 48.68 -16.84
N ALA A 27 -7.50 49.46 -17.01
CA ALA A 27 -6.28 49.30 -16.26
C ALA A 27 -6.60 49.60 -14.78
N VAL A 28 -6.77 48.53 -13.99
CA VAL A 28 -6.77 48.63 -12.53
C VAL A 28 -5.31 48.88 -12.14
N ALA A 29 -5.01 50.12 -11.76
CA ALA A 29 -3.74 50.47 -11.16
C ALA A 29 -3.53 49.61 -9.90
N PRO A 30 -2.35 49.01 -9.69
CA PRO A 30 -2.07 48.35 -8.42
C PRO A 30 -2.00 49.45 -7.35
N SER A 31 -2.98 49.47 -6.44
CA SER A 31 -2.85 50.21 -5.19
C SER A 31 -1.78 49.52 -4.36
N SER A 32 -0.52 49.91 -4.57
CA SER A 32 0.59 49.54 -3.70
C SER A 32 0.43 50.28 -2.37
N THR A 33 -0.47 49.82 -1.52
CA THR A 33 -0.32 50.04 -0.09
C THR A 33 0.84 49.16 0.35
N PRO A 34 1.97 49.72 0.82
CA PRO A 34 3.00 48.89 1.42
C PRO A 34 2.38 48.16 2.60
N PHE A 35 2.51 46.82 2.60
CA PHE A 35 2.24 45.99 3.76
C PHE A 35 3.21 46.44 4.85
N SER A 36 2.78 47.42 5.66
CA SER A 36 3.46 47.78 6.90
C SER A 36 3.10 46.74 7.94
N SER A 37 3.64 45.52 7.78
CA SER A 37 3.66 44.51 8.82
C SER A 37 5.01 44.58 9.52
N SER A 38 5.17 45.56 10.42
CA SER A 38 5.79 45.15 11.68
C SER A 38 4.69 44.39 12.40
N PRO A 39 4.77 43.06 12.57
CA PRO A 39 3.84 42.40 13.47
C PRO A 39 3.99 43.11 14.81
N ALA A 40 2.88 43.63 15.35
CA ALA A 40 2.87 44.01 16.75
C ALA A 40 3.42 42.80 17.53
N PRO A 41 4.33 43.00 18.51
CA PRO A 41 4.82 41.90 19.31
C PRO A 41 3.60 41.16 19.84
N PHE A 42 3.54 39.87 19.56
CA PHE A 42 2.51 38.97 20.09
C PHE A 42 2.60 39.11 21.61
N GLU A 43 1.73 39.90 22.22
CA GLU A 43 1.68 40.01 23.68
C GLU A 43 1.33 38.62 24.19
N SER A 44 2.30 37.96 24.83
CA SER A 44 2.24 36.53 25.20
C SER A 44 1.20 36.20 26.27
N THR A 45 0.28 37.12 26.57
CA THR A 45 -0.73 37.04 27.62
C THR A 45 -2.08 36.51 27.13
N SER A 46 -2.29 36.32 25.82
CA SER A 46 -3.59 35.87 25.29
C SER A 46 -3.74 34.35 25.13
N TYR A 47 -2.64 33.57 25.09
CA TYR A 47 -2.72 32.12 24.87
C TYR A 47 -3.02 31.35 26.16
N ALA A 48 -2.21 31.53 27.20
CA ALA A 48 -2.31 30.79 28.45
C ALA A 48 -3.01 31.60 29.54
N HIS A 49 -4.22 31.18 29.91
CA HIS A 49 -5.01 31.76 30.98
C HIS A 49 -4.84 30.95 32.27
N VAL A 50 -3.83 31.33 33.06
CA VAL A 50 -3.54 30.73 34.38
C VAL A 50 -4.22 31.57 35.46
N THR A 51 -5.10 30.94 36.26
CA THR A 51 -5.91 31.61 37.29
C THR A 51 -5.34 31.50 38.71
N PHE A 52 -4.17 30.87 38.86
CA PHE A 52 -3.52 30.58 40.13
C PHE A 52 -2.01 30.91 40.10
N PRO A 53 -1.37 31.17 41.25
CA PRO A 53 0.07 31.40 41.29
C PRO A 53 0.84 30.14 40.89
N LEU A 54 1.85 30.29 40.04
CA LEU A 54 2.68 29.17 39.61
C LEU A 54 3.66 28.76 40.73
N PRO A 55 3.71 27.47 41.12
CA PRO A 55 4.67 26.97 42.09
C PRO A 55 6.11 27.08 41.55
N GLU A 56 7.11 27.00 42.44
CA GLU A 56 8.53 27.03 42.06
C GLU A 56 8.92 25.83 41.18
N LYS A 57 8.53 24.61 41.57
CA LYS A 57 8.61 23.43 40.70
C LYS A 57 7.30 23.28 39.93
N ARG A 58 7.35 23.55 38.63
CA ARG A 58 6.24 23.41 37.68
C ARG A 58 6.12 21.94 37.30
N TYR A 59 4.90 21.51 37.03
CA TYR A 59 4.58 20.11 36.77
C TYR A 59 3.59 19.98 35.61
N VAL A 60 3.39 18.75 35.13
CA VAL A 60 2.54 18.44 33.98
C VAL A 60 1.15 19.03 34.19
N GLY A 61 0.67 19.69 33.14
CA GLY A 61 -0.56 20.46 33.15
C GLY A 61 -0.29 21.96 33.17
N MET A 62 0.87 22.41 33.64
CA MET A 62 1.25 23.84 33.68
C MET A 62 2.70 24.12 33.25
N LEU A 63 3.37 23.19 32.58
CA LEU A 63 4.77 23.33 32.16
C LEU A 63 4.96 24.50 31.19
N HIS A 64 6.18 25.02 31.07
CA HIS A 64 6.50 26.09 30.13
C HIS A 64 6.06 25.75 28.69
N CYS A 65 6.33 24.53 28.21
CA CYS A 65 5.88 24.10 26.87
C CYS A 65 4.36 24.09 26.68
N GLN A 66 3.59 24.02 27.76
CA GLN A 66 2.12 24.03 27.73
C GLN A 66 1.55 25.45 27.83
N ARG A 67 2.31 26.40 28.40
CA ARG A 67 1.97 27.83 28.53
C ARG A 67 2.49 28.67 27.36
N ASP A 68 3.64 28.32 26.81
CA ASP A 68 4.20 28.88 25.58
C ASP A 68 4.71 27.73 24.68
N PRO A 69 3.86 27.23 23.76
CA PRO A 69 4.19 26.10 22.90
C PRO A 69 5.21 26.46 21.81
N LEU A 70 5.44 27.76 21.57
CA LEU A 70 6.38 28.26 20.56
C LEU A 70 7.76 28.56 21.12
N ALA A 71 7.91 28.62 22.45
CA ALA A 71 9.19 28.72 23.11
C ALA A 71 10.12 27.57 22.67
N SER A 72 11.27 27.94 22.10
CA SER A 72 12.29 26.98 21.66
C SER A 72 13.35 26.70 22.71
N THR A 73 13.47 27.58 23.70
CA THR A 73 14.48 27.49 24.76
C THR A 73 13.95 27.94 26.12
N LEU A 74 14.52 27.40 27.19
CA LEU A 74 14.22 27.81 28.57
C LEU A 74 15.46 27.66 29.45
N VAL A 75 15.73 28.66 30.29
CA VAL A 75 16.72 28.51 31.37
C VAL A 75 16.00 28.06 32.64
N THR A 76 16.50 27.01 33.27
CA THR A 76 15.89 26.37 34.45
C THR A 76 16.97 25.73 35.32
N ARG A 77 16.61 25.11 36.45
CA ARG A 77 17.57 24.37 37.30
C ARG A 77 17.27 22.88 37.34
N VAL A 78 18.34 22.11 37.56
CA VAL A 78 18.27 20.66 37.78
C VAL A 78 17.81 20.38 39.20
N VAL A 79 16.67 19.72 39.36
CA VAL A 79 16.12 19.34 40.67
C VAL A 79 16.59 17.94 41.08
N ARG A 80 16.75 17.05 40.09
CA ARG A 80 17.12 15.65 40.32
C ARG A 80 17.86 15.10 39.11
N CYS A 81 18.87 14.26 39.34
CA CYS A 81 19.57 13.53 38.30
C CYS A 81 20.03 12.16 38.82
N ASP A 82 19.39 11.08 38.35
CA ASP A 82 19.70 9.71 38.74
C ASP A 82 20.13 8.87 37.53
N LYS A 83 21.10 7.97 37.72
CA LYS A 83 21.49 7.03 36.67
C LYS A 83 20.41 5.96 36.49
N VAL A 84 19.97 5.74 35.25
CA VAL A 84 19.01 4.67 34.91
C VAL A 84 19.67 3.33 35.19
N LYS A 85 19.04 2.50 36.03
CA LYS A 85 19.46 1.12 36.23
C LYS A 85 18.95 0.29 35.05
N VAL A 86 19.83 -0.38 34.32
CA VAL A 86 19.56 -1.14 33.07
C VAL A 86 18.54 -2.30 33.24
N ALA A 87 18.05 -2.56 34.46
CA ALA A 87 16.97 -3.51 34.69
C ALA A 87 15.59 -2.84 34.57
N SER A 88 14.83 -3.24 33.54
CA SER A 88 13.43 -2.92 33.22
C SER A 88 13.17 -1.65 32.39
N LEU A 89 13.30 -1.76 31.07
CA LEU A 89 12.48 -1.00 30.14
C LEU A 89 11.11 -1.71 30.02
N PRO A 90 9.98 -1.11 30.40
CA PRO A 90 8.69 -1.57 29.93
C PRO A 90 8.62 -1.27 28.42
N ALA A 91 8.38 -2.30 27.61
CA ALA A 91 7.97 -2.09 26.22
C ALA A 91 6.77 -1.13 26.18
N ALA A 92 6.76 -0.22 25.22
CA ALA A 92 5.67 0.71 24.95
C ALA A 92 4.30 0.04 25.17
N VAL A 93 3.47 0.65 26.01
CA VAL A 93 2.17 0.11 26.42
C VAL A 93 1.23 0.11 25.21
N ALA A 94 1.23 -1.01 24.48
CA ALA A 94 0.17 -1.32 23.53
C ALA A 94 -1.13 -1.57 24.31
N SER A 95 -2.17 -0.80 23.98
CA SER A 95 -3.52 -0.93 24.51
C SER A 95 -4.05 -2.36 24.36
N LYS A 96 -4.35 -3.01 25.48
CA LYS A 96 -5.00 -4.34 25.53
C LYS A 96 -6.47 -4.24 25.15
N ALA A 97 -6.83 -4.63 23.93
CA ALA A 97 -8.20 -5.00 23.59
C ALA A 97 -8.45 -6.47 23.95
N ALA A 98 -9.35 -6.73 24.89
CA ALA A 98 -9.79 -8.06 25.27
C ALA A 98 -10.68 -8.68 24.18
N GLY A 99 -10.41 -9.93 23.81
CA GLY A 99 -11.24 -10.73 22.89
C GLY A 99 -10.95 -12.21 23.04
N LYS A 100 -11.85 -12.93 23.70
CA LYS A 100 -11.88 -14.40 23.80
C LYS A 100 -12.15 -15.02 22.42
N GLY A 101 -11.38 -16.05 22.05
CA GLY A 101 -11.94 -17.23 21.39
C GLY A 101 -11.27 -17.73 20.10
N LYS A 102 -10.66 -18.93 20.25
CA LYS A 102 -10.71 -20.11 19.35
C LYS A 102 -9.58 -20.33 18.31
N LYS A 103 -9.03 -21.55 18.43
CA LYS A 103 -7.96 -22.20 17.65
C LYS A 103 -8.36 -22.47 16.19
N GLY A 104 -7.40 -22.32 15.27
CA GLY A 104 -7.42 -22.85 13.90
C GLY A 104 -6.09 -22.56 13.21
N ALA A 105 -5.47 -23.56 12.58
CA ALA A 105 -4.05 -23.61 12.23
C ALA A 105 -3.71 -23.12 10.79
N THR A 106 -2.48 -22.60 10.67
CA THR A 106 -1.52 -22.61 9.54
C THR A 106 -1.88 -22.01 8.17
N ALA A 107 -1.20 -20.93 7.80
CA ALA A 107 -0.42 -20.79 6.55
C ALA A 107 0.49 -19.55 6.63
N ALA A 108 1.74 -19.69 6.19
CA ALA A 108 2.80 -18.70 6.29
C ALA A 108 2.66 -17.54 5.27
N ALA A 109 2.89 -16.31 5.72
CA ALA A 109 3.05 -15.10 4.93
C ALA A 109 4.18 -14.25 5.55
N PRO A 110 4.91 -13.43 4.76
CA PRO A 110 6.25 -12.93 5.10
C PRO A 110 6.22 -11.88 6.23
N PRO A 111 7.34 -11.66 6.95
CA PRO A 111 7.33 -10.79 8.12
C PRO A 111 7.08 -9.32 7.72
N PRO A 112 6.23 -8.58 8.45
CA PRO A 112 6.17 -7.13 8.31
C PRO A 112 7.47 -6.52 8.82
N SER A 113 8.07 -5.66 8.02
CA SER A 113 9.24 -4.85 8.35
C SER A 113 8.87 -3.81 9.41
N SER A 114 8.92 -4.19 10.68
CA SER A 114 8.92 -3.25 11.80
C SER A 114 10.35 -2.74 12.02
N SER A 115 10.78 -1.77 11.21
CA SER A 115 12.00 -1.01 11.47
C SER A 115 11.67 0.13 12.44
N SER A 116 11.60 -0.19 13.73
CA SER A 116 11.85 0.81 14.76
C SER A 116 13.32 1.20 14.66
N GLU A 117 13.63 2.32 14.02
CA GLU A 117 14.89 3.01 14.30
C GLU A 117 14.77 3.59 15.71
N ALA A 118 14.94 2.72 16.71
CA ALA A 118 15.52 3.15 17.95
C ALA A 118 16.98 3.45 17.62
N SER A 119 17.40 4.70 17.74
CA SER A 119 18.83 4.97 17.94
C SER A 119 19.31 4.00 19.04
N PRO A 120 20.49 3.35 18.87
CA PRO A 120 20.97 2.41 19.86
C PRO A 120 20.91 3.07 21.23
N ALA A 121 20.25 2.41 22.19
CA ALA A 121 20.15 2.93 23.55
C ALA A 121 21.58 3.28 24.01
N PRO A 122 21.81 4.50 24.53
CA PRO A 122 23.14 4.88 24.97
C PRO A 122 23.61 3.89 26.04
N ALA A 123 24.91 3.58 26.07
CA ALA A 123 25.48 2.62 27.02
C ALA A 123 25.18 2.99 28.49
N GLU A 124 24.91 4.27 28.74
CA GLU A 124 24.43 4.82 30.01
C GLU A 124 23.37 5.91 29.74
N GLU A 125 22.32 5.96 30.56
CA GLU A 125 21.22 6.94 30.49
C GLU A 125 20.92 7.46 31.90
N TRP A 126 20.41 8.70 32.00
CA TRP A 126 20.06 9.34 33.27
C TRP A 126 18.63 9.89 33.23
N GLU A 127 17.93 9.81 34.36
CA GLU A 127 16.64 10.46 34.58
C GLU A 127 16.85 11.82 35.24
N VAL A 128 16.34 12.87 34.61
CA VAL A 128 16.49 14.25 35.09
C VAL A 128 15.12 14.91 35.29
N GLU A 129 14.93 15.51 36.46
CA GLU A 129 13.81 16.42 36.73
C GLU A 129 14.32 17.85 36.84
N LEU A 130 13.52 18.79 36.35
CA LEU A 130 13.85 20.22 36.25
C LEU A 130 12.78 21.05 36.98
N GLU A 131 13.10 22.28 37.36
CA GLU A 131 12.12 23.19 37.99
C GLU A 131 10.97 23.56 37.04
N ASP A 132 11.27 23.63 35.74
CA ASP A 132 10.31 23.82 34.65
C ASP A 132 10.95 23.29 33.36
N THR A 133 10.15 22.96 32.37
CA THR A 133 10.65 22.43 31.09
C THR A 133 9.90 22.98 29.89
N VAL A 134 10.67 23.25 28.85
CA VAL A 134 10.16 23.58 27.51
C VAL A 134 10.06 22.34 26.62
N LEU A 135 10.45 21.15 27.12
CA LEU A 135 10.33 19.87 26.43
C LEU A 135 9.05 19.15 26.91
N PHE A 136 8.12 18.87 26.00
CA PHE A 136 6.84 18.28 26.33
C PHE A 136 7.01 16.80 26.71
N PRO A 137 6.52 16.38 27.90
CA PRO A 137 6.37 14.98 28.24
C PRO A 137 5.25 14.35 27.41
N GLU A 138 5.39 13.08 27.03
CA GLU A 138 4.32 12.38 26.30
C GLU A 138 2.94 12.50 26.99
N GLY A 139 1.87 12.69 26.20
CA GLY A 139 0.53 12.86 26.75
C GLY A 139 -0.54 13.19 25.71
N GLY A 140 -1.79 12.79 25.98
CA GLY A 140 -2.94 13.09 25.11
C GLY A 140 -2.90 12.43 23.73
N GLY A 141 -2.05 11.42 23.52
CA GLY A 141 -1.79 10.81 22.20
C GLY A 141 -0.64 11.47 21.43
N GLN A 142 -0.08 12.57 21.94
CA GLN A 142 1.11 13.21 21.38
C GLN A 142 2.40 12.59 21.97
N PRO A 143 3.35 12.16 21.11
CA PRO A 143 4.68 11.74 21.54
C PRO A 143 5.46 12.85 22.25
N SER A 144 6.45 12.49 23.06
CA SER A 144 7.34 13.48 23.70
C SER A 144 8.18 14.24 22.68
N ASP A 145 8.65 15.42 23.10
CA ASP A 145 9.71 16.11 22.38
C ASP A 145 11.07 15.42 22.56
N THR A 146 11.99 15.87 21.71
CA THR A 146 13.44 15.62 21.77
C THR A 146 14.14 16.97 21.81
N GLY A 147 15.42 16.97 22.19
CA GLY A 147 16.16 18.21 22.32
C GLY A 147 17.47 18.04 23.06
N ARG A 148 17.95 19.13 23.66
CA ARG A 148 19.23 19.18 24.38
C ARG A 148 19.12 19.98 25.66
N ILE A 149 19.93 19.61 26.65
CA ILE A 149 20.11 20.35 27.90
C ILE A 149 21.57 20.79 27.96
N ILE A 150 21.80 22.09 28.03
CA ILE A 150 23.13 22.73 28.02
C ILE A 150 23.42 23.26 29.43
N PRO A 151 24.42 22.72 30.15
CA PRO A 151 24.90 23.29 31.40
C PRO A 151 25.38 24.74 31.19
N LEU A 152 25.01 25.64 32.10
CA LEU A 152 25.42 27.05 32.05
C LEU A 152 26.46 27.38 33.12
N VAL A 153 27.30 28.37 32.84
CA VAL A 153 28.26 28.92 33.82
C VAL A 153 27.54 29.94 34.70
N GLU A 154 27.56 29.75 36.03
CA GLU A 154 26.98 30.71 36.96
C GLU A 154 27.61 32.10 36.79
N GLY A 155 26.77 33.13 36.64
CA GLY A 155 27.20 34.53 36.53
C GLY A 155 27.62 35.01 35.13
N GLN A 156 27.67 34.15 34.09
CA GLN A 156 28.06 34.53 32.72
C GLN A 156 26.90 34.64 31.71
N GLY A 157 25.65 34.64 32.19
CA GLY A 157 24.45 34.80 31.35
C GLY A 157 24.06 33.54 30.56
N SER A 158 22.91 33.58 29.88
CA SER A 158 22.27 32.40 29.25
C SER A 158 22.99 31.84 28.01
N SER A 159 24.08 32.46 27.56
CA SER A 159 24.83 32.08 26.35
C SER A 159 26.11 31.29 26.63
N ALA A 160 26.64 31.35 27.85
CA ALA A 160 27.90 30.69 28.22
C ALA A 160 27.65 29.24 28.65
N ALA A 161 28.04 28.28 27.81
CA ALA A 161 27.97 26.85 28.13
C ALA A 161 29.12 26.43 29.07
N ALA A 162 28.78 25.76 30.17
CA ALA A 162 29.76 25.20 31.11
C ALA A 162 30.30 23.83 30.68
N GLY A 163 29.71 23.20 29.66
CA GLY A 163 30.10 21.89 29.18
C GLY A 163 29.35 21.45 27.93
N GLU A 164 29.58 20.20 27.51
CA GLU A 164 28.87 19.61 26.37
C GLU A 164 27.37 19.40 26.67
N PRO A 165 26.49 19.57 25.67
CA PRO A 165 25.06 19.33 25.82
C PRO A 165 24.74 17.86 26.09
N ALA A 166 23.85 17.60 27.04
CA ALA A 166 23.18 16.31 27.19
C ALA A 166 22.03 16.20 26.18
N GLN A 167 21.98 15.13 25.40
CA GLN A 167 20.88 14.88 24.45
C GLN A 167 19.67 14.32 25.21
N VAL A 168 18.48 14.82 24.91
CA VAL A 168 17.21 14.34 25.45
C VAL A 168 16.58 13.38 24.45
N ARG A 169 16.48 12.11 24.82
CA ARG A 169 15.87 11.06 23.97
C ARG A 169 14.36 11.03 24.11
N GLN A 170 13.87 11.18 25.33
CA GLN A 170 12.45 11.04 25.67
C GLN A 170 12.16 11.86 26.92
N VAL A 171 10.94 12.37 27.00
CA VAL A 171 10.40 12.95 28.23
C VAL A 171 9.10 12.23 28.56
N ILE A 172 9.02 11.66 29.76
CA ILE A 172 7.80 10.98 30.22
C ILE A 172 7.19 11.74 31.38
N ARG A 173 5.90 11.52 31.58
CA ARG A 173 5.24 11.90 32.82
C ARG A 173 5.39 10.77 33.84
N ARG A 174 5.78 11.12 35.07
CA ARG A 174 5.71 10.23 36.23
C ARG A 174 4.95 10.97 37.34
N ASN A 175 3.73 10.53 37.62
CA ASN A 175 2.75 11.31 38.41
C ASN A 175 2.50 12.69 37.77
N LEU A 176 2.82 13.78 38.47
CA LEU A 176 2.76 15.13 37.91
C LEU A 176 4.11 15.59 37.36
N ASP A 177 5.22 14.90 37.62
CA ASP A 177 6.55 15.38 37.22
C ASP A 177 6.92 14.99 35.78
N ALA A 178 7.68 15.86 35.12
CA ALA A 178 8.30 15.60 33.81
C ALA A 178 9.71 15.04 34.02
N VAL A 179 9.92 13.80 33.58
CA VAL A 179 11.19 13.07 33.71
C VAL A 179 11.85 12.98 32.35
N HIS A 180 13.07 13.51 32.24
CA HIS A 180 13.84 13.58 31.01
C HIS A 180 14.89 12.46 30.99
N PHE A 181 14.87 11.64 29.94
CA PHE A 181 15.91 10.64 29.69
C PHE A 181 17.03 11.26 28.87
N VAL A 182 18.20 11.38 29.48
CA VAL A 182 19.33 12.12 28.91
C VAL A 182 20.60 11.28 28.79
N SER A 183 21.45 11.66 27.83
CA SER A 183 22.65 10.92 27.47
C SER A 183 23.85 11.08 28.42
N LYS A 184 23.79 11.99 29.41
CA LYS A 184 24.89 12.34 30.33
C LYS A 184 24.32 12.87 31.67
N PRO A 185 25.03 12.71 32.79
CA PRO A 185 24.59 13.25 34.08
C PRO A 185 24.65 14.79 34.08
N LEU A 186 23.80 15.40 34.90
CA LEU A 186 23.78 16.83 35.16
C LEU A 186 23.90 17.07 36.67
N GLU A 187 24.58 18.16 37.05
CA GLU A 187 24.76 18.53 38.45
C GLU A 187 23.46 19.09 39.03
N VAL A 188 22.98 18.51 40.14
CA VAL A 188 21.78 18.97 40.83
C VAL A 188 22.01 20.39 41.40
N GLY A 189 21.04 21.28 41.21
CA GLY A 189 21.10 22.70 41.59
C GLY A 189 21.67 23.62 40.51
N SER A 190 22.39 23.07 39.53
CA SER A 190 23.00 23.84 38.44
C SER A 190 21.95 24.46 37.51
N GLN A 191 22.29 25.63 36.94
CA GLN A 191 21.50 26.24 35.87
C GLN A 191 21.78 25.56 34.54
N VAL A 192 20.72 25.28 33.80
CA VAL A 192 20.79 24.67 32.47
C VAL A 192 19.88 25.40 31.50
N ARG A 193 20.25 25.40 30.22
CA ARG A 193 19.41 25.89 29.13
C ARG A 193 18.92 24.72 28.28
N LEU A 194 17.62 24.63 28.13
CA LEU A 194 16.96 23.65 27.29
C LEU A 194 16.84 24.20 25.87
N GLU A 195 16.99 23.33 24.89
CA GLU A 195 16.70 23.60 23.48
C GLU A 195 15.82 22.47 22.94
N VAL A 196 14.65 22.82 22.39
CA VAL A 196 13.72 21.87 21.76
C VAL A 196 14.12 21.62 20.32
N ASP A 197 13.97 20.37 19.86
CA ASP A 197 13.89 20.07 18.43
C ASP A 197 12.59 20.67 17.86
N MET A 198 12.70 21.91 17.37
CA MET A 198 11.53 22.66 16.89
C MET A 198 10.94 22.09 15.59
N GLU A 199 11.69 21.33 14.81
CA GLU A 199 11.16 20.66 13.63
C GLU A 199 10.18 19.57 14.06
N ARG A 200 10.61 18.71 14.99
CA ARG A 200 9.73 17.71 15.61
C ARG A 200 8.53 18.34 16.31
N ARG A 201 8.75 19.35 17.15
CA ARG A 201 7.67 20.02 17.90
C ARG A 201 6.60 20.59 16.96
N ARG A 202 7.00 21.27 15.89
CA ARG A 202 6.06 21.85 14.91
C ARG A 202 5.26 20.77 14.19
N ASP A 203 5.91 19.68 13.77
CA ASP A 203 5.23 18.54 13.15
C ASP A 203 4.16 17.94 14.08
N LEU A 204 4.50 17.72 15.35
CA LEU A 204 3.57 17.20 16.35
C LEU A 204 2.40 18.16 16.61
N MET A 205 2.68 19.46 16.75
CA MET A 205 1.64 20.49 16.93
C MET A 205 0.73 20.64 15.70
N ASP A 206 1.28 20.53 14.49
CA ASP A 206 0.51 20.55 13.23
C ASP A 206 -0.53 19.43 13.26
N GLN A 207 -0.11 18.19 13.57
CA GLN A 207 -1.02 17.05 13.58
C GLN A 207 -2.04 17.12 14.72
N HIS A 208 -1.60 17.50 15.92
CA HIS A 208 -2.47 17.49 17.10
C HIS A 208 -3.51 18.61 17.05
N THR A 209 -3.09 19.84 16.73
CA THR A 209 -4.02 20.97 16.55
C THR A 209 -4.96 20.70 15.36
N GLY A 210 -4.44 20.12 14.28
CA GLY A 210 -5.23 19.72 13.12
C GLY A 210 -6.28 18.65 13.42
N GLN A 211 -5.97 17.71 14.32
CA GLN A 211 -6.93 16.72 14.78
C GLN A 211 -8.09 17.37 15.55
N HIS A 212 -7.82 18.29 16.49
CA HIS A 212 -8.86 19.00 17.22
C HIS A 212 -9.79 19.76 16.28
N LEU A 213 -9.22 20.49 15.31
CA LEU A 213 -9.98 21.18 14.28
C LEU A 213 -10.88 20.22 13.49
N LEU A 214 -10.31 19.11 13.02
CA LEU A 214 -11.04 18.10 12.24
C LEU A 214 -12.20 17.49 13.04
N SER A 215 -11.95 17.09 14.29
CA SER A 215 -12.96 16.52 15.17
C SER A 215 -14.08 17.52 15.47
N ALA A 216 -13.75 18.78 15.75
CA ALA A 216 -14.73 19.82 16.02
C ALA A 216 -15.66 20.07 14.81
N VAL A 217 -15.10 20.15 13.59
CA VAL A 217 -15.93 20.32 12.38
C VAL A 217 -16.87 19.13 12.16
N LEU A 218 -16.37 17.90 12.33
CA LEU A 218 -17.18 16.68 12.19
C LEU A 218 -18.31 16.61 13.21
N GLU A 219 -18.03 16.94 14.46
CA GLU A 219 -19.02 16.95 15.54
C GLU A 219 -20.07 18.05 15.31
N HIS A 220 -19.64 19.28 15.04
CA HIS A 220 -20.55 20.42 14.95
C HIS A 220 -21.44 20.36 13.71
N GLU A 221 -20.89 20.05 12.53
CA GLU A 221 -21.62 20.10 11.25
C GLU A 221 -22.33 18.79 10.91
N TYR A 222 -21.77 17.64 11.32
CA TYR A 222 -22.28 16.33 10.92
C TYR A 222 -22.72 15.43 12.08
N LYS A 223 -22.57 15.87 13.34
CA LYS A 223 -22.89 15.10 14.55
C LYS A 223 -22.19 13.74 14.56
N ILE A 224 -20.91 13.75 14.16
CA ILE A 224 -20.06 12.57 14.16
C ILE A 224 -18.98 12.74 15.23
N ASP A 225 -19.13 12.02 16.34
CA ASP A 225 -18.16 12.04 17.42
C ASP A 225 -16.86 11.32 17.02
N THR A 226 -15.74 11.81 17.54
CA THR A 226 -14.45 11.13 17.41
C THR A 226 -14.31 10.08 18.51
N LEU A 227 -14.17 8.81 18.13
CA LEU A 227 -14.06 7.69 19.07
C LEU A 227 -12.63 7.49 19.58
N SER A 228 -11.65 7.66 18.69
CA SER A 228 -10.23 7.59 19.00
C SER A 228 -9.42 8.30 17.93
N TRP A 229 -8.17 8.61 18.23
CA TRP A 229 -7.24 9.17 17.25
C TRP A 229 -5.84 8.58 17.42
N SER A 230 -5.03 8.71 16.38
CA SER A 230 -3.64 8.29 16.44
C SER A 230 -2.74 9.19 15.59
N LEU A 231 -1.70 9.73 16.24
CA LEU A 231 -0.61 10.45 15.59
C LEU A 231 0.40 9.43 15.05
N GLN A 232 0.49 9.33 13.73
CA GLN A 232 1.41 8.41 13.07
C GLN A 232 2.74 9.07 12.71
N LYS A 233 3.80 8.27 12.60
CA LYS A 233 5.09 8.71 12.07
C LYS A 233 4.98 8.78 10.55
N PHE A 234 5.38 9.91 9.96
CA PHE A 234 5.47 10.03 8.51
C PHE A 234 6.40 8.93 7.93
N PRO A 235 6.06 8.25 6.81
CA PRO A 235 5.07 8.62 5.79
C PRO A 235 3.62 8.17 6.05
N GLU A 236 3.35 7.49 7.17
CA GLU A 236 1.97 7.11 7.50
C GLU A 236 1.14 8.34 7.89
N LEU A 237 -0.09 8.39 7.37
CA LEU A 237 -1.05 9.45 7.72
C LEU A 237 -1.60 9.22 9.12
N CYS A 238 -1.84 10.30 9.85
CA CYS A 238 -2.61 10.26 11.10
C CYS A 238 -4.04 9.82 10.81
N TYR A 239 -4.76 9.32 11.81
CA TYR A 239 -6.16 8.94 11.62
C TYR A 239 -7.01 9.23 12.85
N ILE A 240 -8.31 9.39 12.60
CA ILE A 240 -9.35 9.35 13.62
C ILE A 240 -10.33 8.21 13.31
N GLU A 241 -10.90 7.62 14.35
CA GLU A 241 -11.96 6.62 14.26
C GLU A 241 -13.31 7.28 14.51
N LEU A 242 -14.26 7.01 13.61
CA LEU A 242 -15.61 7.55 13.61
C LEU A 242 -16.63 6.41 13.76
N PRO A 243 -17.84 6.65 14.30
CA PRO A 243 -18.89 5.64 14.45
C PRO A 243 -19.49 5.17 13.11
N ARG A 244 -19.25 5.91 12.03
CA ARG A 244 -19.65 5.57 10.66
C ARG A 244 -18.61 6.04 9.64
N ALA A 245 -18.64 5.46 8.45
CA ALA A 245 -17.90 6.02 7.30
C ALA A 245 -18.56 7.31 6.81
N PRO A 246 -17.81 8.41 6.64
CA PRO A 246 -18.29 9.59 5.92
C PRO A 246 -18.40 9.32 4.42
N SER A 247 -19.31 10.01 3.74
CA SER A 247 -19.39 10.01 2.29
C SER A 247 -18.21 10.80 1.68
N ALA A 248 -17.93 10.59 0.40
CA ALA A 248 -16.90 11.37 -0.30
C ALA A 248 -17.20 12.87 -0.30
N GLU A 249 -18.48 13.25 -0.36
CA GLU A 249 -18.94 14.65 -0.31
C GLU A 249 -18.73 15.24 1.09
N GLU A 250 -19.03 14.47 2.15
CA GLU A 250 -18.76 14.90 3.53
C GLU A 250 -17.26 15.12 3.76
N LEU A 251 -16.40 14.19 3.31
CA LEU A 251 -14.94 14.35 3.44
C LEU A 251 -14.43 15.61 2.74
N ALA A 252 -14.92 15.87 1.51
CA ALA A 252 -14.53 17.06 0.76
C ALA A 252 -14.99 18.36 1.44
N SER A 253 -16.24 18.39 1.92
CA SER A 253 -16.82 19.53 2.63
C SER A 253 -16.10 19.81 3.96
N VAL A 254 -15.83 18.77 4.76
CA VAL A 254 -15.08 18.88 6.02
C VAL A 254 -13.66 19.40 5.77
N GLN A 255 -12.97 18.88 4.75
CA GLN A 255 -11.64 19.37 4.39
C GLN A 255 -11.69 20.85 4.01
N GLN A 256 -12.65 21.24 3.16
CA GLN A 256 -12.81 22.65 2.76
C GLN A 256 -13.05 23.52 3.99
N ARG A 257 -13.99 23.14 4.85
CA ARG A 257 -14.34 23.90 6.05
C ARG A 257 -13.16 24.05 7.02
N CYS A 258 -12.39 22.99 7.24
CA CYS A 258 -11.18 23.06 8.05
C CYS A 258 -10.19 24.09 7.49
N ASN A 259 -9.97 24.10 6.17
CA ASN A 259 -9.04 25.05 5.55
C ASN A 259 -9.59 26.49 5.53
N GLU A 260 -10.91 26.69 5.45
CA GLU A 260 -11.54 28.00 5.65
C GLU A 260 -11.28 28.54 7.06
N LEU A 261 -11.52 27.72 8.10
CA LEU A 261 -11.24 28.09 9.50
C LEU A 261 -9.76 28.37 9.77
N ILE A 262 -8.85 27.63 9.10
CA ILE A 262 -7.42 27.94 9.09
C ILE A 262 -7.16 29.32 8.46
N GLY A 263 -7.82 29.64 7.34
CA GLY A 263 -7.74 30.93 6.67
C GLY A 263 -8.32 32.09 7.49
N GLU A 264 -9.34 31.84 8.30
CA GLU A 264 -9.90 32.79 9.28
C GLU A 264 -8.92 33.07 10.45
N ALA A 265 -7.84 32.28 10.58
CA ALA A 265 -6.81 32.45 11.60
C ALA A 265 -7.35 32.41 13.05
N ARG A 266 -8.41 31.62 13.29
CA ARG A 266 -9.09 31.55 14.60
C ARG A 266 -8.09 31.40 15.75
N PRO A 267 -8.19 32.25 16.80
CA PRO A 267 -7.34 32.13 17.97
C PRO A 267 -7.53 30.81 18.69
N ILE A 268 -6.45 30.31 19.28
CA ILE A 268 -6.50 29.18 20.21
C ILE A 268 -6.02 29.67 21.56
N ARG A 269 -6.77 29.32 22.60
CA ARG A 269 -6.48 29.68 23.98
C ARG A 269 -6.46 28.43 24.85
N VAL A 270 -5.80 28.51 25.99
CA VAL A 270 -5.69 27.41 26.93
C VAL A 270 -6.03 27.92 28.32
N LYS A 271 -7.02 27.28 28.94
CA LYS A 271 -7.42 27.53 30.31
C LYS A 271 -6.78 26.50 31.24
N PHE A 272 -6.26 26.98 32.36
CA PHE A 272 -5.63 26.15 33.39
C PHE A 272 -6.41 26.30 34.69
N GLU A 273 -6.89 25.18 35.24
CA GLU A 273 -7.63 25.16 36.49
C GLU A 273 -7.08 24.08 37.40
N LEU A 274 -6.90 24.39 38.68
CA LEU A 274 -6.58 23.34 39.67
C LEU A 274 -7.81 22.46 39.83
N ALA A 275 -7.62 21.15 39.88
CA ALA A 275 -8.67 20.19 40.15
C ALA A 275 -8.59 19.80 41.64
N THR A 276 -9.35 20.54 42.45
CA THR A 276 -9.46 20.37 43.91
C THR A 276 -10.94 20.38 44.33
N ASP A 277 -11.22 19.87 45.53
CA ASP A 277 -12.58 19.95 46.09
C ASP A 277 -13.06 21.41 46.23
N GLU A 278 -12.15 22.34 46.52
CA GLU A 278 -12.45 23.78 46.67
C GLU A 278 -12.81 24.46 45.34
N THR A 279 -12.18 24.05 44.24
CA THR A 279 -12.42 24.61 42.90
C THR A 279 -13.61 23.94 42.21
N GLY A 280 -14.01 22.74 42.65
CA GLY A 280 -15.10 21.96 42.06
C GLY A 280 -14.78 21.39 40.68
N VAL A 281 -13.54 21.54 40.20
CA VAL A 281 -13.11 21.09 38.88
C VAL A 281 -12.83 19.60 38.90
N GLN A 282 -13.54 18.86 38.06
CA GLN A 282 -13.39 17.41 37.94
C GLN A 282 -12.54 17.06 36.72
N LEU A 283 -11.59 16.14 36.90
CA LEU A 283 -10.78 15.61 35.81
C LEU A 283 -11.61 14.66 34.93
N GLY A 284 -11.35 14.67 33.62
CA GLY A 284 -12.03 13.79 32.66
C GLY A 284 -11.83 12.30 32.95
N GLU A 285 -12.77 11.46 32.49
CA GLU A 285 -12.79 10.01 32.75
C GLU A 285 -11.56 9.26 32.20
N HIS A 286 -10.97 9.77 31.11
CA HIS A 286 -9.81 9.17 30.45
C HIS A 286 -8.45 9.62 31.02
N VAL A 287 -8.45 10.45 32.07
CA VAL A 287 -7.22 10.89 32.73
C VAL A 287 -6.60 9.72 33.51
N PRO A 288 -5.30 9.39 33.32
CA PRO A 288 -4.64 8.30 34.02
C PRO A 288 -4.74 8.40 35.55
N SER A 289 -4.82 7.26 36.25
CA SER A 289 -4.99 7.23 37.71
C SER A 289 -3.84 7.87 38.47
N ASP A 290 -2.62 7.82 37.93
CA ASP A 290 -1.42 8.43 38.51
C ASP A 290 -1.34 9.96 38.27
N TYR A 291 -2.25 10.54 37.49
CA TYR A 291 -2.43 11.99 37.38
C TYR A 291 -3.39 12.52 38.45
N LYS A 292 -4.18 11.66 39.09
CA LYS A 292 -5.07 12.03 40.20
C LYS A 292 -4.22 12.12 41.47
N ALA A 293 -4.55 13.07 42.36
CA ALA A 293 -3.86 13.20 43.64
C ALA A 293 -3.87 11.82 44.35
N GLY A 294 -2.67 11.29 44.62
CA GLY A 294 -2.53 10.05 45.39
C GLY A 294 -2.51 10.35 46.89
N ASP A 295 -2.92 9.39 47.72
CA ASP A 295 -2.94 9.45 49.19
C ASP A 295 -1.54 9.55 49.86
N LYS A 296 -0.57 10.27 49.27
CA LYS A 296 0.81 10.39 49.79
C LYS A 296 1.30 11.85 49.79
N GLU A 297 2.26 12.11 50.67
CA GLU A 297 2.94 13.38 51.09
C GLU A 297 3.26 14.47 50.05
N ASP A 298 3.01 14.27 48.75
CA ASP A 298 3.23 15.28 47.70
C ASP A 298 1.90 15.96 47.36
N GLU A 299 1.47 16.90 48.21
CA GLU A 299 0.19 17.62 48.25
C GLU A 299 -0.08 18.55 47.03
N ARG A 300 0.49 18.27 45.86
CA ARG A 300 0.30 19.10 44.65
C ARG A 300 -1.01 18.72 43.94
N PRO A 301 -1.98 19.65 43.81
CA PRO A 301 -3.24 19.35 43.13
C PRO A 301 -3.03 19.19 41.62
N PRO A 302 -3.75 18.28 40.94
CA PRO A 302 -3.67 18.17 39.49
C PRO A 302 -4.24 19.40 38.78
N VAL A 303 -3.82 19.62 37.53
CA VAL A 303 -4.30 20.72 36.69
C VAL A 303 -5.18 20.17 35.58
N GLN A 304 -6.40 20.67 35.48
CA GLN A 304 -7.25 20.53 34.31
C GLN A 304 -6.82 21.57 33.27
N ARG A 305 -6.35 21.09 32.12
CA ARG A 305 -5.96 21.94 30.98
C ARG A 305 -6.98 21.78 29.87
N THR A 306 -7.61 22.88 29.48
CA THR A 306 -8.65 22.90 28.45
C THR A 306 -8.18 23.76 27.28
N VAL A 307 -8.16 23.18 26.09
CA VAL A 307 -7.80 23.85 24.84
C VAL A 307 -9.09 24.35 24.19
N ILE A 308 -9.10 25.63 23.83
CA ILE A 308 -10.25 26.33 23.29
C ILE A 308 -9.88 26.83 21.90
N ILE A 309 -10.57 26.34 20.87
CA ILE A 309 -10.55 26.93 19.53
C ILE A 309 -11.72 27.90 19.48
N ASP A 310 -11.42 29.19 19.29
CA ASP A 310 -12.39 30.26 19.50
C ASP A 310 -13.68 30.07 18.69
N GLU A 311 -14.82 30.13 19.38
CA GLU A 311 -16.18 29.93 18.84
C GLU A 311 -16.43 28.57 18.16
N LEU A 312 -15.53 27.59 18.33
CA LEU A 312 -15.63 26.29 17.67
C LEU A 312 -15.62 25.12 18.65
N ASP A 313 -14.62 25.05 19.53
CA ASP A 313 -14.35 23.85 20.33
C ASP A 313 -13.76 24.17 21.69
N GLU A 314 -14.09 23.36 22.71
CA GLU A 314 -13.53 23.44 24.06
C GLU A 314 -13.31 22.03 24.61
N ASN A 315 -12.06 21.58 24.65
CA ASN A 315 -11.72 20.20 24.97
C ASN A 315 -10.57 20.06 25.98
N PRO A 316 -10.72 19.21 27.01
CA PRO A 316 -9.63 18.76 27.86
C PRO A 316 -8.47 18.16 27.05
N CYS A 317 -7.30 18.78 27.07
CA CYS A 317 -6.12 18.24 26.40
C CYS A 317 -4.81 18.71 27.03
N CYS A 318 -3.89 17.76 27.23
CA CYS A 318 -2.57 18.03 27.79
C CYS A 318 -1.50 18.35 26.72
N GLY A 319 -1.79 18.12 25.44
CA GLY A 319 -0.85 18.30 24.32
C GLY A 319 -0.45 19.75 24.04
N THR A 320 0.57 19.93 23.21
CA THR A 320 0.98 21.26 22.74
C THR A 320 0.16 21.65 21.51
N HIS A 321 -0.41 22.86 21.51
CA HIS A 321 -1.22 23.38 20.40
C HIS A 321 -0.74 24.76 20.01
N TYR A 322 -0.87 25.12 18.73
CA TYR A 322 -0.57 26.48 18.29
C TYR A 322 -1.49 27.53 18.93
N PRO A 323 -1.09 28.81 18.99
CA PRO A 323 -1.95 29.88 19.47
C PRO A 323 -2.96 30.40 18.44
N SER A 324 -2.94 29.87 17.21
CA SER A 324 -3.91 30.18 16.15
C SER A 324 -3.94 29.05 15.13
N LEU A 325 -5.09 28.83 14.50
CA LEU A 325 -5.21 27.87 13.40
C LEU A 325 -4.35 28.24 12.18
N ALA A 326 -3.98 29.52 12.00
CA ALA A 326 -3.17 29.95 10.87
C ALA A 326 -1.81 29.22 10.76
N TYR A 327 -1.26 28.76 11.89
CA TYR A 327 0.00 28.02 11.92
C TYR A 327 -0.09 26.67 11.20
N LEU A 328 -1.29 26.07 11.13
CA LEU A 328 -1.51 24.79 10.45
C LEU A 328 -1.26 24.90 8.94
N ARG A 329 -1.50 26.08 8.35
CA ARG A 329 -1.42 26.40 6.91
C ARG A 329 -2.42 25.63 6.04
N THR A 330 -2.40 24.30 6.10
CA THR A 330 -3.32 23.44 5.37
C THR A 330 -3.54 22.12 6.10
N LEU A 331 -4.75 21.59 5.94
CA LEU A 331 -5.16 20.26 6.39
C LEU A 331 -5.61 19.45 5.17
N TYR A 332 -5.05 18.26 5.01
CA TYR A 332 -5.43 17.31 3.98
C TYR A 332 -6.10 16.08 4.60
N ILE A 333 -7.24 15.68 4.03
CA ILE A 333 -7.97 14.47 4.34
C ILE A 333 -7.87 13.53 3.14
N SER A 334 -7.43 12.31 3.39
CA SER A 334 -7.38 11.26 2.38
C SER A 334 -8.80 10.83 1.98
N PRO A 335 -9.07 10.65 0.67
CA PRO A 335 -10.34 10.09 0.22
C PRO A 335 -10.49 8.60 0.60
N ASN A 336 -9.38 7.92 0.90
CA ASN A 336 -9.40 6.53 1.32
C ASN A 336 -9.79 6.42 2.79
N THR A 337 -10.74 5.52 3.08
CA THR A 337 -11.17 5.19 4.44
C THR A 337 -11.00 3.69 4.68
N THR A 338 -10.92 3.28 5.94
CA THR A 338 -10.84 1.86 6.31
C THR A 338 -11.93 1.51 7.31
N SER A 339 -12.80 0.58 6.93
CA SER A 339 -13.77 0.00 7.86
C SER A 339 -13.05 -0.84 8.92
N ILE A 340 -13.48 -0.70 10.18
CA ILE A 340 -12.91 -1.42 11.31
C ILE A 340 -13.90 -2.44 11.88
N ARG A 341 -14.60 -2.12 12.98
CA ARG A 341 -15.59 -3.01 13.61
C ARG A 341 -16.97 -2.38 13.55
N GLY A 342 -17.97 -3.17 13.14
CA GLY A 342 -19.34 -2.67 13.01
C GLY A 342 -19.42 -1.60 11.93
N SER A 343 -20.07 -0.48 12.26
CA SER A 343 -20.17 0.68 11.38
C SER A 343 -18.93 1.58 11.42
N ASN A 344 -18.02 1.37 12.39
CA ASN A 344 -16.93 2.30 12.62
C ASN A 344 -15.96 2.36 11.43
N SER A 345 -15.39 3.54 11.19
CA SER A 345 -14.48 3.79 10.07
C SER A 345 -13.32 4.67 10.49
N ARG A 346 -12.15 4.43 9.89
CA ARG A 346 -10.97 5.30 9.98
C ARG A 346 -10.91 6.23 8.79
N ILE A 347 -10.75 7.51 9.07
CA ILE A 347 -10.35 8.51 8.08
C ILE A 347 -8.91 8.92 8.35
N TYR A 348 -8.16 9.20 7.29
CA TYR A 348 -6.73 9.50 7.36
C TYR A 348 -6.49 10.95 6.98
N PHE A 349 -5.56 11.62 7.68
CA PHE A 349 -5.25 13.03 7.45
C PHE A 349 -3.78 13.33 7.70
N CYS A 350 -3.30 14.43 7.14
CA CYS A 350 -2.06 15.07 7.54
C CYS A 350 -2.21 16.59 7.45
N VAL A 351 -1.49 17.28 8.32
CA VAL A 351 -1.59 18.73 8.50
C VAL A 351 -0.21 19.35 8.43
N GLY A 352 -0.14 20.63 8.07
CA GLY A 352 1.12 21.34 7.95
C GLY A 352 1.75 21.18 6.57
N SER A 353 2.46 22.22 6.14
CA SER A 353 3.08 22.25 4.81
C SER A 353 4.10 21.12 4.63
N SER A 354 4.81 20.72 5.68
CA SER A 354 5.85 19.68 5.59
C SER A 354 5.26 18.32 5.18
N ARG A 355 4.32 17.77 5.98
CA ARG A 355 3.71 16.47 5.68
C ARG A 355 2.85 16.51 4.42
N VAL A 356 2.09 17.58 4.19
CA VAL A 356 1.21 17.67 3.01
C VAL A 356 2.03 17.71 1.72
N LEU A 357 3.08 18.53 1.64
CA LEU A 357 3.94 18.57 0.44
C LEU A 357 4.70 17.25 0.24
N ALA A 358 5.21 16.65 1.32
CA ALA A 358 5.89 15.36 1.23
C ALA A 358 4.95 14.23 0.78
N TYR A 359 3.70 14.24 1.25
CA TYR A 359 2.67 13.29 0.83
C TYR A 359 2.24 13.51 -0.63
N LEU A 360 2.06 14.75 -1.07
CA LEU A 360 1.77 15.05 -2.47
C LEU A 360 2.91 14.57 -3.38
N ALA A 361 4.16 14.80 -2.99
CA ALA A 361 5.33 14.32 -3.73
C ALA A 361 5.38 12.79 -3.82
N SER A 362 5.02 12.08 -2.74
CA SER A 362 5.02 10.61 -2.70
C SER A 362 3.96 9.98 -3.61
N ILE A 363 2.89 10.71 -3.94
CA ILE A 363 1.87 10.29 -4.91
C ILE A 363 2.23 10.74 -6.32
N GLN A 364 2.63 12.01 -6.48
CA GLN A 364 2.86 12.61 -7.78
C GLN A 364 4.03 11.97 -8.52
N ALA A 365 5.12 11.62 -7.82
CA ALA A 365 6.30 11.05 -8.45
C ALA A 365 6.01 9.67 -9.09
N PRO A 366 5.41 8.67 -8.39
CA PRO A 366 5.00 7.42 -9.01
C PRO A 366 3.96 7.60 -10.13
N ALA A 367 2.97 8.48 -9.94
CA ALA A 367 1.94 8.70 -10.94
C ALA A 367 2.51 9.31 -12.24
N ARG A 368 3.46 10.24 -12.12
CA ARG A 368 4.21 10.79 -13.26
C ARG A 368 5.05 9.72 -13.95
N GLN A 369 5.73 8.87 -13.19
CA GLN A 369 6.52 7.78 -13.75
C GLN A 369 5.64 6.81 -14.55
N ALA A 370 4.49 6.41 -14.00
CA ALA A 370 3.53 5.55 -14.68
C ALA A 370 2.96 6.21 -15.96
N ALA A 371 2.68 7.51 -15.95
CA ALA A 371 2.25 8.26 -17.13
C ALA A 371 3.30 8.27 -18.25
N LEU A 372 4.58 8.45 -17.89
CA LEU A 372 5.70 8.40 -18.83
C LEU A 372 5.87 7.00 -19.43
N GLU A 373 5.80 5.95 -18.62
CA GLU A 373 5.88 4.56 -19.07
C GLU A 373 4.70 4.19 -20.00
N ALA A 374 3.51 4.72 -19.70
CA ALA A 374 2.33 4.55 -20.54
C ALA A 374 2.33 5.45 -21.80
N GLY A 375 3.28 6.39 -21.91
CA GLY A 375 3.38 7.33 -23.04
C GLY A 375 2.20 8.30 -23.15
N CYS A 376 1.70 8.82 -22.02
CA CYS A 376 0.55 9.72 -21.96
C CYS A 376 0.71 10.85 -20.94
N GLY A 377 -0.18 11.84 -20.96
CA GLY A 377 -0.28 12.84 -19.90
C GLY A 377 -0.88 12.26 -18.62
N LEU A 378 -0.62 12.87 -17.46
CA LEU A 378 -1.11 12.37 -16.16
C LEU A 378 -2.65 12.27 -16.10
N ASN A 379 -3.36 13.23 -16.69
CA ASN A 379 -4.82 13.24 -16.74
C ASN A 379 -5.40 12.12 -17.62
N ASP A 380 -4.63 11.66 -18.62
CA ASP A 380 -5.04 10.60 -19.55
C ASP A 380 -4.67 9.19 -19.04
N LEU A 381 -3.84 9.12 -18.00
CA LEU A 381 -3.32 7.87 -17.47
C LEU A 381 -4.43 6.84 -17.15
N PRO A 382 -5.54 7.19 -16.46
CA PRO A 382 -6.60 6.22 -16.19
C PRO A 382 -7.17 5.58 -17.46
N GLY A 383 -7.48 6.40 -18.47
CA GLY A 383 -8.00 5.91 -19.76
C GLY A 383 -6.95 5.09 -20.53
N LYS A 384 -5.67 5.48 -20.45
CA LYS A 384 -4.57 4.71 -21.06
C LYS A 384 -4.41 3.35 -20.42
N VAL A 385 -4.50 3.26 -19.09
CA VAL A 385 -4.46 2.00 -18.33
C VAL A 385 -5.64 1.11 -18.72
N GLU A 386 -6.86 1.64 -18.78
CA GLU A 386 -8.04 0.89 -19.21
C GLU A 386 -7.88 0.34 -20.64
N GLY A 387 -7.35 1.16 -21.55
CA GLY A 387 -7.02 0.75 -22.91
C GLY A 387 -5.98 -0.37 -22.98
N LEU A 388 -4.91 -0.28 -22.18
CA LEU A 388 -3.87 -1.32 -22.11
C LEU A 388 -4.41 -2.63 -21.54
N VAL A 389 -5.25 -2.58 -20.50
CA VAL A 389 -5.91 -3.76 -19.93
C VAL A 389 -6.83 -4.42 -20.97
N SER A 390 -7.63 -3.62 -21.68
CA SER A 390 -8.53 -4.09 -22.73
C SER A 390 -7.77 -4.71 -23.90
N ALA A 391 -6.72 -4.05 -24.38
CA ALA A 391 -5.86 -4.56 -25.45
C ALA A 391 -5.13 -5.86 -25.06
N THR A 392 -4.74 -5.98 -23.79
CA THR A 392 -4.15 -7.22 -23.25
C THR A 392 -5.16 -8.35 -23.25
N ALA A 393 -6.40 -8.08 -22.83
CA ALA A 393 -7.48 -9.07 -22.85
C ALA A 393 -7.84 -9.50 -24.28
N GLU A 394 -7.91 -8.56 -25.23
CA GLU A 394 -8.16 -8.83 -26.64
C GLU A 394 -7.01 -9.66 -27.26
N SER A 395 -5.76 -9.30 -26.97
CA SER A 395 -4.58 -10.03 -27.45
C SER A 395 -4.60 -11.48 -26.97
N LYS A 396 -4.93 -11.74 -25.70
CA LYS A 396 -5.09 -13.11 -25.17
C LYS A 396 -6.23 -13.88 -25.84
N ARG A 397 -7.35 -13.21 -26.17
CA ARG A 397 -8.46 -13.85 -26.92
C ARG A 397 -8.04 -14.19 -28.35
N ARG A 398 -7.30 -13.31 -29.01
CA ARG A 398 -6.77 -13.52 -30.35
C ARG A 398 -5.74 -14.66 -30.37
N GLU A 399 -4.84 -14.68 -29.41
CA GLU A 399 -3.86 -15.75 -29.20
C GLU A 399 -4.55 -17.10 -29.06
N LYS A 400 -5.57 -17.21 -28.20
CA LYS A 400 -6.34 -18.46 -28.05
C LYS A 400 -7.02 -18.91 -29.34
N ARG A 401 -7.54 -17.98 -30.14
CA ARG A 401 -8.15 -18.29 -31.44
C ARG A 401 -7.12 -18.80 -32.43
N LEU A 402 -5.98 -18.11 -32.55
CA LEU A 402 -4.88 -18.52 -33.41
C LEU A 402 -4.29 -19.87 -32.97
N HIS A 403 -4.21 -20.14 -31.66
CA HIS A 403 -3.85 -21.45 -31.12
C HIS A 403 -4.83 -22.55 -31.56
N ALA A 404 -6.14 -22.29 -31.51
CA ALA A 404 -7.14 -23.25 -31.98
C ALA A 404 -7.05 -23.49 -33.49
N GLU A 405 -6.92 -22.43 -34.30
CA GLU A 405 -6.74 -22.54 -35.76
C GLU A 405 -5.46 -23.34 -36.11
N LEU A 406 -4.35 -23.04 -35.43
CA LEU A 406 -3.09 -23.75 -35.62
C LEU A 406 -3.20 -25.23 -35.21
N ALA A 407 -3.89 -25.52 -34.10
CA ALA A 407 -4.12 -26.89 -33.66
C ALA A 407 -4.91 -27.70 -34.71
N GLN A 408 -5.88 -27.08 -35.39
CA GLN A 408 -6.61 -27.71 -36.49
C GLN A 408 -5.71 -28.06 -37.68
N TYR A 409 -4.81 -27.15 -38.09
CA TYR A 409 -3.86 -27.42 -39.17
C TYR A 409 -2.88 -28.53 -38.79
N VAL A 410 -2.33 -28.47 -37.58
CA VAL A 410 -1.41 -29.49 -37.05
C VAL A 410 -2.08 -30.86 -36.99
N ALA A 411 -3.32 -30.93 -36.48
CA ALA A 411 -4.07 -32.19 -36.43
C ALA A 411 -4.32 -32.78 -37.82
N LYS A 412 -4.71 -31.94 -38.80
CA LYS A 412 -4.93 -32.37 -40.19
C LYS A 412 -3.66 -32.90 -40.84
N ASP A 413 -2.56 -32.17 -40.72
CA ASP A 413 -1.26 -32.59 -41.26
C ASP A 413 -0.78 -33.90 -40.60
N LEU A 414 -0.88 -34.00 -39.28
CA LEU A 414 -0.51 -35.23 -38.56
C LEU A 414 -1.37 -36.42 -38.97
N TRP A 415 -2.68 -36.21 -39.12
CA TRP A 415 -3.62 -37.23 -39.57
C TRP A 415 -3.29 -37.73 -40.99
N LEU A 416 -3.00 -36.82 -41.92
CA LEU A 416 -2.63 -37.15 -43.30
C LEU A 416 -1.33 -37.96 -43.34
N ARG A 417 -0.28 -37.52 -42.65
CA ARG A 417 1.00 -38.26 -42.55
C ARG A 417 0.78 -39.66 -41.99
N ALA A 418 0.02 -39.77 -40.92
CA ALA A 418 -0.28 -41.04 -40.27
C ALA A 418 -1.09 -41.99 -41.18
N ALA A 419 -2.03 -41.45 -41.97
CA ALA A 419 -2.81 -42.23 -42.94
C ALA A 419 -1.96 -42.72 -44.13
N THR A 420 -1.03 -41.90 -44.63
CA THR A 420 -0.10 -42.30 -45.70
C THR A 420 0.84 -43.43 -45.25
N LEU A 421 1.38 -43.33 -44.03
CA LEU A 421 2.24 -44.39 -43.45
C LEU A 421 1.47 -45.70 -43.25
N SER A 422 0.23 -45.62 -42.76
CA SER A 422 -0.68 -46.77 -42.61
C SER A 422 -0.99 -47.47 -43.95
N GLY A 423 -1.12 -46.72 -45.05
CA GLY A 423 -1.39 -47.26 -46.39
C GLY A 423 -0.21 -47.94 -47.07
N ASN A 424 1.04 -47.59 -46.70
CA ASN A 424 2.27 -48.16 -47.25
C ASN A 424 2.79 -49.37 -46.45
N ASP A 425 2.14 -49.75 -45.34
CA ASP A 425 2.57 -50.88 -44.50
C ASP A 425 2.27 -52.22 -45.20
N ALA A 426 3.27 -52.75 -45.93
CA ALA A 426 3.19 -53.95 -46.78
C ALA A 426 3.03 -55.28 -45.99
N SER A 427 2.78 -55.22 -44.69
CA SER A 427 2.70 -56.36 -43.76
C SER A 427 1.27 -56.82 -43.44
N SER A 428 0.23 -56.13 -43.93
CA SER A 428 -1.16 -56.56 -43.70
C SER A 428 -1.57 -57.67 -44.67
N HIS A 429 -1.59 -58.92 -44.21
CA HIS A 429 -2.01 -60.09 -44.99
C HIS A 429 -3.50 -60.08 -45.43
N ASP A 430 -4.32 -59.16 -44.90
CA ASP A 430 -5.78 -59.10 -45.10
C ASP A 430 -6.28 -57.85 -45.87
N GLY A 431 -5.37 -57.05 -46.46
CA GLY A 431 -5.76 -55.87 -47.26
C GLY A 431 -6.40 -54.71 -46.48
N THR A 432 -6.43 -54.77 -45.14
CA THR A 432 -7.09 -53.77 -44.28
C THR A 432 -6.20 -52.58 -43.88
N GLY A 433 -4.88 -52.62 -44.15
CA GLY A 433 -3.90 -51.58 -43.80
C GLY A 433 -3.66 -51.45 -42.29
N GLY A 434 -2.43 -51.08 -41.89
CA GLY A 434 -2.05 -50.97 -40.48
C GLY A 434 -2.79 -49.86 -39.71
N PRO A 435 -2.70 -49.80 -38.37
CA PRO A 435 -3.31 -48.73 -37.59
C PRO A 435 -2.63 -47.37 -37.84
N ILE A 436 -3.39 -46.28 -37.72
CA ILE A 436 -2.94 -44.91 -37.99
C ILE A 436 -2.07 -44.43 -36.82
N ARG A 437 -0.81 -44.07 -37.09
CA ARG A 437 0.15 -43.64 -36.06
C ARG A 437 1.04 -42.50 -36.54
N ALA A 438 1.30 -41.53 -35.67
CA ALA A 438 2.33 -40.51 -35.86
C ALA A 438 2.71 -39.84 -34.53
N ALA A 439 3.99 -39.45 -34.40
CA ALA A 439 4.42 -38.56 -33.34
C ALA A 439 4.56 -37.12 -33.84
N LEU A 440 4.41 -36.18 -32.92
CA LEU A 440 4.70 -34.77 -33.12
C LEU A 440 5.57 -34.30 -31.98
N LEU A 441 6.71 -33.68 -32.29
CA LEU A 441 7.46 -32.87 -31.35
C LEU A 441 7.47 -31.42 -31.85
N ARG A 442 6.86 -30.52 -31.07
CA ARG A 442 6.80 -29.08 -31.37
C ARG A 442 7.63 -28.31 -30.36
N GLU A 443 8.37 -27.33 -30.86
CA GLU A 443 9.04 -26.36 -30.00
C GLU A 443 8.12 -25.16 -29.73
N GLU A 444 7.94 -24.81 -28.46
CA GLU A 444 7.13 -23.67 -28.03
C GLU A 444 7.57 -23.20 -26.63
N ASP A 445 7.85 -21.90 -26.50
CA ASP A 445 8.20 -21.26 -25.23
C ASP A 445 6.95 -20.88 -24.40
N ALA A 446 5.97 -21.79 -24.31
CA ALA A 446 4.74 -21.57 -23.55
C ALA A 446 4.87 -22.06 -22.10
N THR A 447 4.28 -21.34 -21.16
CA THR A 447 4.20 -21.75 -19.74
C THR A 447 3.17 -22.85 -19.48
N ASN A 448 2.31 -23.15 -20.46
CA ASN A 448 1.31 -24.23 -20.40
C ASN A 448 1.23 -25.00 -21.73
N SER A 449 2.29 -25.74 -22.07
CA SER A 449 2.39 -26.51 -23.32
C SER A 449 1.31 -27.59 -23.46
N LEU A 450 0.66 -28.02 -22.38
CA LEU A 450 -0.36 -29.07 -22.41
C LEU A 450 -1.71 -28.60 -22.99
N ASP A 451 -2.02 -27.31 -22.92
CA ASP A 451 -3.27 -26.74 -23.46
C ASP A 451 -3.34 -26.87 -24.99
N PHE A 452 -2.25 -26.50 -25.68
CA PHE A 452 -2.15 -26.65 -27.13
C PHE A 452 -2.23 -28.12 -27.55
N LEU A 453 -1.47 -29.02 -26.91
CA LEU A 453 -1.53 -30.46 -27.18
C LEU A 453 -2.94 -31.02 -26.95
N GLY A 454 -3.63 -30.55 -25.91
CA GLY A 454 -5.00 -30.93 -25.62
C GLY A 454 -5.97 -30.52 -26.72
N THR A 455 -5.78 -29.34 -27.30
CA THR A 455 -6.58 -28.84 -28.43
C THR A 455 -6.30 -29.67 -29.70
N VAL A 456 -5.04 -29.99 -30.00
CA VAL A 456 -4.67 -30.89 -31.12
C VAL A 456 -5.29 -32.28 -30.94
N SER A 457 -5.24 -32.84 -29.74
CA SER A 457 -5.85 -34.14 -29.42
C SER A 457 -7.36 -34.15 -29.63
N LEU A 458 -8.06 -33.05 -29.32
CA LEU A 458 -9.49 -32.93 -29.58
C LEU A 458 -9.80 -32.90 -31.09
N GLU A 459 -9.03 -32.12 -31.86
CA GLU A 459 -9.20 -32.04 -33.32
C GLU A 459 -8.87 -33.37 -34.02
N LEU A 460 -7.84 -34.09 -33.56
CA LEU A 460 -7.53 -35.45 -34.05
C LEU A 460 -8.68 -36.42 -33.79
N LYS A 461 -9.32 -36.33 -32.62
CA LYS A 461 -10.52 -37.12 -32.31
C LYS A 461 -11.66 -36.80 -33.28
N THR A 462 -11.92 -35.52 -33.55
CA THR A 462 -12.95 -35.08 -34.51
C THR A 462 -12.69 -35.62 -35.92
N LEU A 463 -11.43 -35.62 -36.37
CA LEU A 463 -11.04 -36.21 -37.66
C LEU A 463 -11.26 -37.73 -37.67
N ALA A 464 -10.91 -38.43 -36.59
CA ALA A 464 -11.13 -39.86 -36.45
C ALA A 464 -12.60 -40.26 -36.48
N ASP A 465 -13.45 -39.51 -35.75
CA ASP A 465 -14.89 -39.73 -35.72
C ASP A 465 -15.51 -39.49 -37.12
N SER A 466 -15.04 -38.46 -37.83
CA SER A 466 -15.46 -38.16 -39.20
C SER A 466 -15.06 -39.25 -40.20
N ALA A 467 -13.83 -39.76 -40.09
CA ALA A 467 -13.35 -40.87 -40.94
C ALA A 467 -14.13 -42.17 -40.67
N ALA A 468 -14.45 -42.46 -39.41
CA ALA A 468 -15.26 -43.62 -39.04
C ALA A 468 -16.70 -43.51 -39.58
N ALA A 469 -17.30 -42.32 -39.53
CA ALA A 469 -18.63 -42.07 -40.11
C ALA A 469 -18.64 -42.26 -41.64
N ALA A 470 -17.62 -41.75 -42.34
CA ALA A 470 -17.49 -41.92 -43.79
C ALA A 470 -17.33 -43.40 -44.18
N ALA A 471 -16.54 -44.18 -43.43
CA ALA A 471 -16.38 -45.62 -43.66
C ALA A 471 -17.69 -46.39 -43.47
N ARG A 472 -18.51 -46.04 -42.46
CA ARG A 472 -19.84 -46.65 -42.25
C ARG A 472 -20.79 -46.42 -43.42
N GLN A 473 -20.82 -45.20 -43.97
CA GLN A 473 -21.65 -44.89 -45.13
C GLN A 473 -21.24 -45.66 -46.40
N GLN A 474 -19.93 -45.93 -46.58
CA GLN A 474 -19.45 -46.75 -47.69
C GLN A 474 -19.68 -48.26 -47.47
N GLY A 475 -19.56 -48.73 -46.22
CA GLY A 475 -19.80 -50.14 -45.85
C GLY A 475 -21.27 -50.56 -45.98
N ASP A 476 -22.23 -49.67 -45.69
CA ASP A 476 -23.67 -49.94 -45.87
C ASP A 476 -24.05 -50.19 -47.34
N SER A 477 -23.30 -49.64 -48.29
CA SER A 477 -23.49 -49.93 -49.72
C SER A 477 -22.90 -51.28 -50.19
N GLN A 478 -22.09 -51.96 -49.37
CA GLN A 478 -21.42 -53.23 -49.72
C GLN A 478 -21.69 -54.39 -48.74
N GLY A 479 -22.50 -54.20 -47.69
CA GLY A 479 -22.91 -55.27 -46.78
C GLY A 479 -21.79 -55.83 -45.89
N GLN A 480 -20.64 -55.17 -45.77
CA GLN A 480 -19.54 -55.56 -44.89
C GLN A 480 -19.43 -54.59 -43.69
N GLN A 481 -19.43 -55.13 -42.46
CA GLN A 481 -19.09 -54.36 -41.26
C GLN A 481 -17.60 -54.00 -41.29
N GLN A 482 -17.26 -52.80 -41.75
CA GLN A 482 -15.89 -52.29 -41.67
C GLN A 482 -15.54 -51.93 -40.22
N GLN A 483 -14.55 -52.64 -39.67
CA GLN A 483 -14.03 -52.39 -38.33
C GLN A 483 -13.28 -51.05 -38.30
N GLN A 484 -13.54 -50.23 -37.27
CA GLN A 484 -12.94 -48.90 -37.13
C GLN A 484 -11.41 -49.02 -37.02
N LYS A 485 -10.66 -48.35 -37.91
CA LYS A 485 -9.19 -48.35 -37.86
C LYS A 485 -8.73 -47.76 -36.53
N LYS A 486 -7.95 -48.54 -35.78
CA LYS A 486 -7.31 -48.10 -34.55
C LYS A 486 -6.28 -47.00 -34.85
N HIS A 487 -6.16 -46.02 -33.96
CA HIS A 487 -5.14 -44.97 -34.07
C HIS A 487 -4.50 -44.63 -32.72
N VAL A 488 -3.24 -44.21 -32.76
CA VAL A 488 -2.45 -43.76 -31.60
C VAL A 488 -1.53 -42.61 -32.03
N PHE A 489 -1.56 -41.50 -31.29
CA PHE A 489 -0.72 -40.33 -31.52
C PHE A 489 0.07 -40.00 -30.25
N ILE A 490 1.36 -39.68 -30.42
CA ILE A 490 2.20 -39.10 -29.37
C ILE A 490 2.42 -37.64 -29.71
N LEU A 491 1.91 -36.73 -28.88
CA LEU A 491 2.05 -35.30 -29.05
C LEU A 491 2.98 -34.77 -27.96
N ALA A 492 4.06 -34.11 -28.35
CA ALA A 492 5.05 -33.57 -27.45
C ALA A 492 5.28 -32.10 -27.76
N CYS A 493 5.43 -31.29 -26.72
CA CYS A 493 5.74 -29.88 -26.81
C CYS A 493 6.74 -29.49 -25.72
N GLY A 494 7.64 -28.55 -26.01
CA GLY A 494 8.55 -28.00 -25.01
C GLY A 494 9.36 -26.83 -25.55
N ALA A 495 10.09 -26.16 -24.66
CA ALA A 495 10.79 -24.91 -24.99
C ALA A 495 11.79 -25.03 -26.15
N THR A 496 11.93 -23.95 -26.91
CA THR A 496 12.86 -23.82 -28.03
C THR A 496 14.30 -23.85 -27.54
N ALA A 497 15.18 -24.53 -28.28
CA ALA A 497 16.59 -24.59 -27.93
C ALA A 497 17.25 -23.19 -27.96
N GLY A 498 17.75 -22.72 -26.82
CA GLY A 498 18.53 -21.48 -26.70
C GLY A 498 17.84 -20.30 -26.00
N THR A 499 16.60 -20.45 -25.52
CA THR A 499 15.92 -19.39 -24.76
C THR A 499 16.24 -19.44 -23.26
N PRO A 500 16.53 -18.30 -22.58
CA PRO A 500 16.93 -18.28 -21.16
C PRO A 500 15.90 -18.89 -20.20
N HIS A 501 14.62 -18.95 -20.60
CA HIS A 501 13.51 -19.44 -19.78
C HIS A 501 13.13 -20.91 -20.05
N ALA A 502 13.82 -21.61 -20.97
CA ALA A 502 13.51 -22.97 -21.38
C ALA A 502 13.50 -24.00 -20.24
N VAL A 503 14.40 -23.86 -19.26
CA VAL A 503 14.54 -24.80 -18.13
C VAL A 503 13.41 -24.65 -17.11
N ALA A 504 12.86 -23.44 -16.96
CA ALA A 504 11.77 -23.16 -16.00
C ALA A 504 10.38 -23.49 -16.56
N ALA A 505 10.19 -23.40 -17.89
CA ALA A 505 8.93 -23.72 -18.55
C ALA A 505 8.62 -25.23 -18.62
N GLY A 506 9.66 -26.06 -18.77
CA GLY A 506 9.52 -27.51 -18.97
C GLY A 506 8.83 -27.86 -20.30
N GLY A 507 8.33 -29.09 -20.42
CA GLY A 507 7.56 -29.54 -21.57
C GLY A 507 6.40 -30.45 -21.18
N ALA A 508 5.61 -30.86 -22.16
CA ALA A 508 4.50 -31.77 -21.99
C ALA A 508 4.51 -32.85 -23.07
N VAL A 509 4.05 -34.04 -22.70
CA VAL A 509 3.74 -35.14 -23.61
C VAL A 509 2.28 -35.54 -23.37
N LEU A 510 1.54 -35.70 -24.45
CA LEU A 510 0.16 -36.15 -24.47
C LEU A 510 0.04 -37.28 -25.48
N ILE A 511 -0.39 -38.45 -25.02
CA ILE A 511 -0.64 -39.62 -25.87
C ILE A 511 -2.13 -39.88 -25.89
N THR A 512 -2.69 -40.04 -27.10
CA THR A 512 -4.13 -40.20 -27.33
C THR A 512 -4.38 -41.19 -28.45
N GLY A 513 -5.50 -41.90 -28.39
CA GLY A 513 -5.85 -42.91 -29.39
C GLY A 513 -7.10 -43.69 -29.00
N THR A 514 -7.60 -44.53 -29.91
CA THR A 514 -8.74 -45.42 -29.66
C THR A 514 -8.34 -46.73 -28.96
N ASP A 515 -7.06 -47.08 -28.98
CA ASP A 515 -6.55 -48.28 -28.31
C ASP A 515 -5.92 -47.89 -26.97
N GLU A 516 -6.70 -48.02 -25.88
CA GLU A 516 -6.26 -47.66 -24.52
C GLU A 516 -5.03 -48.47 -24.08
N VAL A 517 -4.91 -49.72 -24.51
CA VAL A 517 -3.76 -50.57 -24.17
C VAL A 517 -2.51 -50.05 -24.85
N ALA A 518 -2.61 -49.71 -26.13
CA ALA A 518 -1.50 -49.11 -26.87
C ALA A 518 -1.12 -47.73 -26.31
N VAL A 519 -2.08 -46.88 -25.94
CA VAL A 519 -1.81 -45.58 -25.30
C VAL A 519 -1.07 -45.75 -23.97
N ALA A 520 -1.51 -46.68 -23.12
CA ALA A 520 -0.86 -46.95 -21.84
C ALA A 520 0.57 -47.54 -22.02
N ASN A 521 0.75 -48.43 -22.99
CA ASN A 521 2.06 -49.02 -23.29
C ASN A 521 3.04 -47.99 -23.88
N ALA A 522 2.58 -47.12 -24.77
CA ALA A 522 3.37 -45.99 -25.28
C ALA A 522 3.80 -45.05 -24.14
N GLY A 523 2.90 -44.74 -23.20
CA GLY A 523 3.23 -43.93 -22.04
C GLY A 523 4.30 -44.55 -21.15
N LYS A 524 4.23 -45.88 -20.89
CA LYS A 524 5.29 -46.59 -20.17
C LYS A 524 6.63 -46.52 -20.90
N ARG A 525 6.60 -46.77 -22.22
CA ARG A 525 7.80 -46.77 -23.04
C ARG A 525 8.45 -45.38 -23.12
N VAL A 526 7.67 -44.31 -23.21
CA VAL A 526 8.17 -42.93 -23.09
C VAL A 526 8.93 -42.73 -21.78
N VAL A 527 8.38 -43.17 -20.64
CA VAL A 527 9.06 -43.04 -19.34
C VAL A 527 10.32 -43.93 -19.26
N GLU A 528 10.32 -45.11 -19.88
CA GLU A 528 11.49 -45.99 -19.95
C GLU A 528 12.61 -45.44 -20.83
N THR A 529 12.26 -44.94 -22.02
CA THR A 529 13.21 -44.40 -23.02
C THR A 529 13.84 -43.10 -22.56
N PHE A 530 13.04 -42.17 -22.01
CA PHE A 530 13.54 -40.86 -21.60
C PHE A 530 13.96 -40.78 -20.13
N GLY A 531 13.60 -41.79 -19.32
CA GLY A 531 13.92 -41.86 -17.89
C GLY A 531 12.94 -41.10 -16.99
N LYS A 532 12.71 -41.64 -15.79
CA LYS A 532 11.75 -41.10 -14.79
C LYS A 532 12.13 -39.72 -14.24
N GLU A 533 13.40 -39.35 -14.35
CA GLU A 533 13.90 -38.04 -13.93
C GLU A 533 13.59 -36.94 -14.95
N ARG A 534 13.41 -37.31 -16.23
CA ARG A 534 13.16 -36.41 -17.36
C ARG A 534 11.70 -36.37 -17.78
N VAL A 535 11.01 -37.50 -17.76
CA VAL A 535 9.58 -37.58 -18.12
C VAL A 535 8.81 -38.33 -17.05
N LYS A 536 7.80 -37.67 -16.50
CA LYS A 536 6.90 -38.25 -15.48
C LYS A 536 5.45 -38.02 -15.86
N GLY A 537 4.67 -39.09 -15.94
CA GLY A 537 3.29 -39.04 -16.41
C GLY A 537 2.48 -40.30 -16.13
N GLY A 538 1.21 -40.27 -16.50
CA GLY A 538 0.26 -41.36 -16.29
C GLY A 538 -1.07 -41.17 -17.04
N GLY A 539 -1.83 -42.27 -17.16
CA GLY A 539 -3.17 -42.30 -17.78
C GLY A 539 -3.44 -43.61 -18.52
N LYS A 540 -4.71 -44.01 -18.65
CA LYS A 540 -5.13 -45.29 -19.27
C LYS A 540 -5.72 -45.13 -20.68
N GLY A 541 -6.60 -44.15 -20.93
CA GLY A 541 -7.12 -43.84 -22.28
C GLY A 541 -6.58 -42.54 -22.89
N ARG A 542 -5.95 -41.71 -22.05
CA ARG A 542 -5.24 -40.49 -22.42
C ARG A 542 -4.08 -40.34 -21.46
N TRP A 543 -2.85 -40.50 -21.94
CA TRP A 543 -1.67 -40.44 -21.09
C TRP A 543 -1.06 -39.04 -21.16
N GLN A 544 -0.76 -38.46 -20.01
CA GLN A 544 -0.16 -37.13 -19.93
C GLN A 544 1.12 -37.19 -19.10
N GLY A 545 2.15 -36.51 -19.56
CA GLY A 545 3.44 -36.44 -18.89
C GLY A 545 4.00 -35.03 -18.90
N LYS A 546 4.70 -34.69 -17.82
CA LYS A 546 5.52 -33.48 -17.72
C LYS A 546 6.96 -33.84 -18.05
N VAL A 547 7.60 -32.99 -18.83
CA VAL A 547 9.02 -33.07 -19.17
C VAL A 547 9.79 -32.06 -18.35
N THR A 548 10.83 -32.52 -17.68
CA THR A 548 11.80 -31.71 -16.93
C THR A 548 13.04 -31.52 -17.81
N GLY A 549 13.41 -30.25 -18.04
CA GLY A 549 14.49 -29.89 -18.96
C GLY A 549 14.02 -29.69 -20.40
N LYS A 550 14.97 -29.75 -21.34
CA LYS A 550 14.75 -29.49 -22.78
C LYS A 550 14.55 -30.78 -23.56
N TRP A 551 13.91 -30.68 -24.73
CA TRP A 551 14.02 -31.70 -25.77
C TRP A 551 15.40 -31.61 -26.44
N GLU A 552 15.95 -32.75 -26.82
CA GLU A 552 17.26 -32.90 -27.46
C GLU A 552 17.09 -33.31 -28.92
N LYS A 553 18.12 -33.01 -29.73
CA LYS A 553 18.11 -33.36 -31.15
C LYS A 553 18.02 -34.89 -31.31
N GLY A 554 16.99 -35.36 -32.00
CA GLY A 554 16.73 -36.79 -32.20
C GLY A 554 15.70 -37.40 -31.25
N ASP A 555 15.20 -36.65 -30.26
CA ASP A 555 14.11 -37.13 -29.41
C ASP A 555 12.79 -37.34 -30.19
N ASP A 556 12.57 -36.55 -31.25
CA ASP A 556 11.49 -36.75 -32.22
C ASP A 556 11.54 -38.17 -32.83
N LEU A 557 12.74 -38.60 -33.26
CA LEU A 557 12.95 -39.95 -33.82
C LEU A 557 12.75 -41.05 -32.78
N LEU A 558 13.05 -40.77 -31.51
CA LEU A 558 12.77 -41.71 -30.41
C LEU A 558 11.27 -41.86 -30.16
N LEU A 559 10.50 -40.77 -30.23
CA LEU A 559 9.03 -40.81 -30.10
C LEU A 559 8.39 -41.61 -31.25
N ASP A 560 8.88 -41.43 -32.49
CA ASP A 560 8.43 -42.23 -33.64
C ASP A 560 8.76 -43.72 -33.47
N ARG A 561 9.98 -44.07 -33.01
CA ARG A 561 10.37 -45.46 -32.73
C ARG A 561 9.46 -46.10 -31.68
N ILE A 562 9.09 -45.37 -30.63
CA ILE A 562 8.18 -45.87 -29.59
C ILE A 562 6.82 -46.25 -30.20
N LEU A 563 6.30 -45.44 -31.13
CA LEU A 563 5.05 -45.76 -31.83
C LEU A 563 5.15 -47.03 -32.67
N GLU A 564 6.27 -47.25 -33.36
CA GLU A 564 6.51 -48.46 -34.14
C GLU A 564 6.53 -49.72 -33.26
N GLU A 565 7.23 -49.66 -32.12
CA GLU A 565 7.36 -50.79 -31.19
C GLU A 565 6.03 -51.18 -30.54
N VAL A 566 5.26 -50.18 -30.10
CA VAL A 566 3.99 -50.40 -29.37
C VAL A 566 2.91 -50.97 -30.29
N VAL A 567 2.88 -50.53 -31.54
CA VAL A 567 1.92 -51.01 -32.53
C VAL A 567 2.30 -52.40 -33.06
N GLY A 568 3.59 -52.67 -33.26
CA GLY A 568 4.07 -53.99 -33.69
C GLY A 568 3.87 -55.10 -32.64
N GLN A 569 3.83 -54.74 -31.34
CA GLN A 569 3.52 -55.69 -30.26
C GLN A 569 2.03 -55.95 -30.06
N ALA A 570 1.14 -55.03 -30.46
CA ALA A 570 -0.31 -55.19 -30.33
C ALA A 570 -0.95 -56.09 -31.41
N GLN A 571 -0.17 -56.49 -32.43
CA GLN A 571 -0.59 -57.40 -33.51
C GLN A 571 -0.14 -58.86 -33.30
N LYS A 572 0.64 -59.15 -32.25
CA LYS A 572 0.99 -60.51 -31.79
C LYS A 572 0.13 -60.88 -30.59
#